data_AF-A0A8I1V2G9-F1
#
_entry.id   AF-A0A8I1V2G9-F1
#
_cell.length_a   1.000
_cell.length_b   1.000
_cell.length_c   1.000
_cell.angle_alpha   90.00
_cell.angle_beta   90.00
_cell.angle_gamma   90.00
#
_symmetry.space_group_name_H-M   'P 1'
#
loop_
_entity.id
_entity.type
_entity.pdbx_description
1 polymer ?
#
loop_
_entity_poly.entity_id
_entity_poly.type
_entity_poly.pdbx_seq_one_letter_code
_entity_poly.pdbx_strand_id
1 'polypeptide(L)'
;MTTAFADEAVRIHRAAGLSDRVIGEAVGARPSTVRDWLGGRTSPTGMRARRVAELAEITDRLARVMDTRYIPVWMVKPVEALDDRAPVELIAAGQVRDVARLISSLESPGAA
;
A
#
# COMPACT_ATOMS: atom_id res chain seq x y z
N MET A 1 23.29 4.25 5.05
CA MET A 1 22.20 5.25 5.05
C MET A 1 21.00 4.59 4.40
N THR A 2 19.90 4.40 5.13
CA THR A 2 18.62 4.04 4.51
C THR A 2 18.11 5.22 3.68
N THR A 3 17.37 4.93 2.62
CA THR A 3 16.74 5.95 1.79
C THR A 3 15.35 6.23 2.34
N ALA A 4 14.79 7.40 1.99
CA ALA A 4 13.40 7.72 2.33
C ALA A 4 12.41 6.63 1.89
N PHE A 5 12.63 5.97 0.74
CA PHE A 5 11.76 4.89 0.28
C PHE A 5 11.93 3.59 1.08
N ALA A 6 13.12 3.29 1.60
CA ALA A 6 13.30 2.15 2.49
C ALA A 6 12.63 2.41 3.84
N ASP A 7 12.78 3.62 4.38
CA ASP A 7 12.12 4.04 5.62
C ASP A 7 10.59 3.99 5.47
N GLU A 8 10.08 4.36 4.29
CA GLU A 8 8.66 4.29 3.97
C GLU A 8 8.13 2.85 3.94
N ALA A 9 8.88 1.92 3.34
CA ALA A 9 8.53 0.49 3.38
C ALA A 9 8.48 -0.03 4.83
N VAL A 10 9.40 0.41 5.69
CA VAL A 10 9.39 0.08 7.13
C VAL A 10 8.16 0.67 7.82
N ARG A 11 7.79 1.91 7.52
CA ARG A 11 6.61 2.57 8.08
C ARG A 11 5.33 1.84 7.70
N ILE A 12 5.14 1.50 6.42
CA ILE A 12 4.01 0.72 5.92
C ILE A 12 3.91 -0.62 6.68
N HIS A 13 5.03 -1.32 6.83
CA HIS A 13 5.06 -2.60 7.55
C HIS A 13 4.61 -2.46 9.02
N ARG A 14 5.11 -1.44 9.71
CA ARG A 14 4.85 -1.24 11.15
C ARG A 14 3.51 -0.59 11.46
N ALA A 15 3.12 0.43 10.72
CA ALA A 15 1.94 1.25 11.00
C ALA A 15 0.66 0.67 10.39
N ALA A 16 0.75 0.14 9.17
CA ALA A 16 -0.39 -0.45 8.47
C ALA A 16 -0.46 -1.98 8.59
N GLY A 17 0.54 -2.60 9.25
CA GLY A 17 0.58 -4.05 9.49
C GLY A 17 0.73 -4.88 8.21
N LEU A 18 1.17 -4.29 7.09
CA LEU A 18 1.29 -5.03 5.84
C LEU A 18 2.48 -5.99 5.88
N SER A 19 2.22 -7.26 5.58
CA SER A 19 3.28 -8.26 5.43
C SER A 19 4.17 -7.97 4.21
N ASP A 20 5.40 -8.47 4.25
CA ASP A 20 6.36 -8.36 3.13
C ASP A 20 5.80 -8.89 1.81
N ARG A 21 4.91 -9.89 1.89
CA ARG A 21 4.21 -10.45 0.75
C ARG A 21 3.26 -9.44 0.11
N VAL A 22 2.42 -8.80 0.92
CA VAL A 22 1.43 -7.81 0.43
C VAL A 22 2.14 -6.55 -0.09
N ILE A 23 3.18 -6.08 0.62
CA ILE A 23 4.01 -4.98 0.14
C ILE A 23 4.65 -5.35 -1.21
N GLY A 24 5.23 -6.55 -1.30
CA GLY A 24 5.87 -7.04 -2.53
C GLY A 24 4.91 -7.12 -3.71
N GLU A 25 3.71 -7.62 -3.47
CA GLU A 25 2.64 -7.70 -4.45
C GLU A 25 2.25 -6.30 -4.98
N ALA A 26 1.93 -5.36 -4.09
CA ALA A 26 1.58 -3.99 -4.46
C ALA A 26 2.67 -3.29 -5.28
N VAL A 27 3.95 -3.49 -4.92
CA VAL A 27 5.05 -2.73 -5.52
C VAL A 27 5.78 -3.44 -6.65
N GLY A 28 5.40 -4.68 -6.98
CA GLY A 28 6.09 -5.50 -7.99
C GLY A 28 7.49 -5.95 -7.57
N ALA A 29 7.63 -6.40 -6.32
CA ALA A 29 8.85 -6.93 -5.74
C ALA A 29 8.63 -8.31 -5.12
N ARG A 30 9.69 -9.12 -5.06
CA ARG A 30 9.64 -10.39 -4.34
C ARG A 30 9.62 -10.12 -2.83
N PRO A 31 8.96 -10.96 -2.01
CA PRO A 31 8.95 -10.78 -0.56
C PRO A 31 10.35 -10.74 0.07
N SER A 32 11.32 -11.46 -0.51
CA SER A 32 12.72 -11.40 -0.07
C SER A 32 13.36 -10.04 -0.31
N THR A 33 13.06 -9.40 -1.45
CA THR A 33 13.52 -8.04 -1.75
C THR A 33 12.94 -7.03 -0.77
N VAL A 34 11.66 -7.18 -0.41
CA VAL A 34 11.04 -6.34 0.63
C VAL A 34 11.72 -6.56 1.98
N ARG A 35 12.00 -7.81 2.38
CA ARG A 35 12.78 -8.09 3.60
C ARG A 35 14.18 -7.46 3.59
N ASP A 36 14.82 -7.38 2.43
CA ASP A 36 16.10 -6.69 2.28
C ASP A 36 15.96 -5.17 2.48
N TRP A 37 14.86 -4.57 2.03
CA TRP A 37 14.55 -3.15 2.30
C TRP A 37 14.26 -2.91 3.78
N LEU A 38 13.40 -3.73 4.38
CA LEU A 38 13.03 -3.63 5.80
C LEU A 38 14.25 -3.82 6.72
N GLY A 39 15.21 -4.65 6.29
CA GLY A 39 16.49 -4.83 6.98
C GLY A 39 17.56 -3.80 6.63
N GLY A 40 17.27 -2.79 5.81
CA GLY A 40 18.22 -1.75 5.39
C GLY A 40 19.37 -2.23 4.51
N ARG A 41 19.29 -3.44 3.94
CA ARG A 41 20.32 -4.04 3.08
C ARG A 41 20.29 -3.46 1.67
N THR A 42 19.09 -3.17 1.16
CA THR A 42 18.89 -2.52 -0.14
C THR A 42 17.78 -1.47 -0.04
N SER A 43 17.48 -0.76 -1.13
CA SER A 43 16.42 0.25 -1.19
C SER A 43 15.53 0.02 -2.41
N PRO A 44 14.23 0.36 -2.35
CA PRO A 44 13.41 0.54 -3.55
C PRO A 44 14.04 1.59 -4.47
N THR A 45 13.94 1.37 -5.78
CA THR A 45 14.39 2.31 -6.82
C THR A 45 13.41 2.32 -7.99
N GLY A 46 13.46 3.36 -8.82
CA GLY A 46 12.64 3.49 -10.03
C GLY A 46 11.14 3.30 -9.75
N MET A 47 10.49 2.42 -10.52
CA MET A 47 9.06 2.16 -10.38
C MET A 47 8.68 1.61 -9.00
N ARG A 48 9.56 0.83 -8.35
CA ARG A 48 9.30 0.29 -7.01
C ARG A 48 9.28 1.39 -5.96
N ALA A 49 10.19 2.36 -6.06
CA ALA A 49 10.18 3.53 -5.17
C ALA A 49 8.89 4.34 -5.32
N ARG A 50 8.46 4.59 -6.56
CA ARG A 50 7.17 5.24 -6.83
C ARG A 50 6.00 4.49 -6.22
N ARG A 51 5.93 3.17 -6.43
CA ARG A 51 4.85 2.33 -5.88
C ARG A 51 4.87 2.25 -4.35
N VAL A 52 6.04 2.31 -3.72
CA VAL A 52 6.14 2.41 -2.26
C VAL A 52 5.51 3.71 -1.76
N ALA A 53 5.79 4.85 -2.42
CA ALA A 53 5.15 6.11 -2.06
C ALA A 53 3.64 6.12 -2.32
N GLU A 54 3.19 5.50 -3.41
CA GLU A 54 1.76 5.32 -3.70
C GLU A 54 1.08 4.45 -2.63
N LEU A 55 1.70 3.34 -2.23
CA LEU A 55 1.21 2.46 -1.17
C LEU A 55 1.15 3.19 0.19
N ALA A 56 2.18 3.96 0.51
CA ALA A 56 2.26 4.79 1.71
C ALA A 56 1.06 5.72 1.86
N GLU A 57 0.77 6.49 0.80
CA GLU A 57 -0.35 7.43 0.76
C GLU A 57 -1.68 6.69 0.94
N ILE A 58 -1.87 5.55 0.27
CA ILE A 58 -3.08 4.74 0.42
C ILE A 58 -3.25 4.25 1.85
N THR A 59 -2.18 3.72 2.47
CA THR A 59 -2.25 3.24 3.85
C THR A 59 -2.51 4.35 4.86
N ASP A 60 -1.97 5.55 4.63
CA ASP A 60 -2.19 6.71 5.50
C ASP A 60 -3.62 7.21 5.44
N ARG A 61 -4.20 7.23 4.24
CA ARG A 61 -5.60 7.62 4.07
C ARG A 61 -6.56 6.57 4.63
N LEU A 62 -6.27 5.28 4.45
CA LEU A 62 -7.04 4.21 5.07
C LEU A 62 -7.03 4.32 6.61
N ALA A 63 -5.88 4.62 7.21
CA ALA A 63 -5.76 4.80 8.66
C ALA A 63 -6.63 5.95 9.22
N ARG A 64 -7.10 6.87 8.38
CA ARG A 64 -8.03 7.96 8.78
C ARG A 64 -9.49 7.53 8.78
N VAL A 65 -9.84 6.47 8.05
CA VAL A 65 -11.23 6.03 7.85
C VAL A 65 -11.53 4.64 8.42
N MET A 66 -10.50 3.87 8.80
CA MET A 66 -10.65 2.56 9.43
C MET A 66 -9.53 2.27 10.43
N ASP A 67 -9.80 1.33 11.34
CA ASP A 67 -8.80 0.80 12.27
C ASP A 67 -7.67 0.10 11.48
N THR A 68 -6.43 0.45 11.79
CA THR A 68 -5.23 0.01 11.06
C THR A 68 -5.09 -1.51 11.02
N ARG A 69 -5.62 -2.23 12.01
CA ARG A 69 -5.60 -3.71 12.05
C ARG A 69 -6.41 -4.34 10.91
N TYR A 70 -7.36 -3.61 10.32
CA TYR A 70 -8.15 -4.09 9.19
C TYR A 70 -7.54 -3.74 7.83
N ILE A 71 -6.55 -2.84 7.76
CA ILE A 71 -5.90 -2.45 6.51
C ILE A 71 -5.34 -3.67 5.76
N PRO A 72 -4.61 -4.62 6.38
CA PRO A 72 -4.10 -5.79 5.67
C PRO A 72 -5.20 -6.63 5.03
N VAL A 73 -6.35 -6.78 5.70
CA VAL A 73 -7.50 -7.53 5.20
C VAL A 73 -8.16 -6.77 4.05
N TRP A 74 -8.35 -5.46 4.20
CA TRP A 74 -8.96 -4.63 3.15
C TRP A 74 -8.12 -4.60 1.88
N MET A 75 -6.79 -4.62 2.00
CA MET A 75 -5.87 -4.60 0.86
C MET A 75 -5.92 -5.86 -0.01
N VAL A 76 -6.25 -7.02 0.57
CA VAL A 76 -6.22 -8.32 -0.13
C VAL A 76 -7.59 -8.89 -0.45
N LYS A 77 -8.66 -8.33 0.11
CA LYS A 77 -10.03 -8.77 -0.18
C LYS A 77 -10.56 -8.13 -1.46
N PRO A 78 -11.36 -8.84 -2.27
CA PRO A 78 -12.23 -8.23 -3.27
C PRO A 78 -13.07 -7.11 -2.68
N VAL A 79 -13.14 -5.99 -3.39
CA VAL A 79 -13.98 -4.85 -3.01
C VAL A 79 -14.95 -4.58 -4.16
N GLU A 80 -16.25 -4.71 -3.90
CA GLU A 80 -17.32 -4.53 -4.89
C GLU A 80 -17.21 -3.19 -5.64
N ALA A 81 -16.94 -2.10 -4.92
CA ALA A 81 -16.76 -0.76 -5.50
C ALA A 81 -15.48 -0.61 -6.37
N LEU A 82 -14.65 -1.64 -6.43
CA LEU A 82 -13.45 -1.74 -7.26
C LEU A 82 -13.59 -2.88 -8.29
N ASP A 83 -14.81 -3.14 -8.75
CA ASP A 83 -15.15 -4.22 -9.69
C ASP A 83 -14.70 -5.60 -9.17
N ASP A 84 -14.90 -5.84 -7.87
CA ASP A 84 -14.49 -7.05 -7.14
C ASP A 84 -12.98 -7.35 -7.19
N ARG A 85 -12.15 -6.36 -7.52
CA ARG A 85 -10.69 -6.50 -7.47
C ARG A 85 -10.13 -6.14 -6.10
N ALA A 86 -9.04 -6.78 -5.74
CA ALA A 86 -8.34 -6.44 -4.51
C ALA A 86 -7.51 -5.15 -4.70
N PRO A 87 -7.50 -4.22 -3.71
CA PRO A 87 -6.72 -2.99 -3.80
C PRO A 87 -5.23 -3.21 -4.12
N VAL A 88 -4.63 -4.27 -3.56
CA VAL A 88 -3.23 -4.64 -3.83
C VAL A 88 -2.97 -4.91 -5.32
N GLU A 89 -3.93 -5.54 -6.02
CA GLU A 89 -3.83 -5.86 -7.45
C GLU A 89 -3.92 -4.59 -8.30
N LEU A 90 -4.79 -3.65 -7.93
CA LEU A 90 -4.94 -2.37 -8.62
C LEU A 90 -3.68 -1.53 -8.49
N ILE A 91 -3.09 -1.46 -7.29
CA ILE A 91 -1.82 -0.75 -7.08
C ILE A 91 -0.69 -1.41 -7.89
N ALA A 92 -0.61 -2.74 -7.89
CA ALA A 92 0.36 -3.48 -8.70
C ALA A 92 0.20 -3.23 -10.20
N ALA A 93 -1.02 -3.00 -10.67
CA ALA A 93 -1.36 -2.65 -12.05
C ALA A 93 -1.16 -1.15 -12.37
N GLY A 94 -0.80 -0.31 -11.40
CA GLY A 94 -0.67 1.15 -11.58
C GLY A 94 -2.01 1.90 -11.57
N GLN A 95 -3.09 1.23 -11.16
CA GLN A 95 -4.46 1.76 -11.05
C GLN A 95 -4.74 2.33 -9.66
N VAL A 96 -3.72 2.89 -8.99
CA VAL A 96 -3.83 3.46 -7.63
C VAL A 96 -4.91 4.55 -7.53
N ARG A 97 -5.19 5.25 -8.63
CA ARG A 97 -6.19 6.32 -8.68
C ARG A 97 -7.60 5.84 -8.35
N ASP A 98 -7.95 4.61 -8.72
CA ASP A 98 -9.28 4.07 -8.46
C ASP A 98 -9.44 3.73 -6.98
N VAL A 99 -8.41 3.14 -6.36
CA VAL A 99 -8.35 2.93 -4.90
C VAL A 99 -8.42 4.27 -4.16
N ALA A 100 -7.67 5.27 -4.60
CA ALA A 100 -7.66 6.60 -4.01
C ALA A 100 -9.02 7.31 -4.09
N ARG A 101 -9.78 7.12 -5.18
CA ARG A 101 -11.11 7.69 -5.37
C ARG A 101 -12.12 7.07 -4.40
N LEU A 102 -12.07 5.74 -4.23
CA LEU A 102 -12.91 5.06 -3.25
C LEU A 102 -12.61 5.59 -1.83
N ILE A 103 -11.34 5.69 -1.45
CA ILE A 103 -10.98 6.22 -0.13
C ILE A 103 -11.47 7.67 0.05
N SER A 104 -11.41 8.51 -0.99
CA SER A 104 -11.96 9.87 -0.93
C SER A 104 -13.44 9.89 -0.57
N SER A 105 -14.24 8.96 -1.13
CA SER A 105 -15.66 8.86 -0.78
C SER A 105 -15.90 8.42 0.68
N LEU A 106 -14.99 7.65 1.26
CA LEU A 106 -15.04 7.24 2.67
C LEU A 106 -14.62 8.38 3.61
N GLU A 107 -13.67 9.21 3.19
CA GLU A 107 -13.22 10.40 3.94
C GLU A 107 -14.26 11.53 3.95
N SER A 108 -15.15 11.59 2.96
CA SER A 108 -16.20 12.61 2.84
C SER A 108 -17.57 11.98 2.53
N PRO A 109 -18.22 11.33 3.52
CA PRO A 109 -19.53 10.73 3.34
C PRO A 109 -20.58 11.84 3.18
N GLY A 110 -20.95 12.14 1.94
CA GLY A 110 -21.96 13.17 1.62
C GLY A 110 -21.70 13.98 0.34
N ALA A 111 -20.57 13.79 -0.35
CA ALA A 111 -20.26 14.48 -1.61
C ALA A 111 -20.71 13.69 -2.87
N ALA A 112 -21.88 13.04 -2.79
CA ALA A 112 -22.51 12.33 -3.91
C ALA A 112 -23.71 13.10 -4.44
#